data_AF-A0A4Y9TCB4-F1
#
_entry.id   AF-A0A4Y9TCB4-F1
#
_cell.length_a   1.000
_cell.length_b   1.000
_cell.length_c   1.000
_cell.angle_alpha   90.00
_cell.angle_beta   90.00
_cell.angle_gamma   90.00
#
_symmetry.space_group_name_H-M   'P 1'
#
loop_
_entity.id
_entity.type
_entity.pdbx_description
1 polymer ?
#
loop_
_entity_poly.entity_id
_entity_poly.type
_entity_poly.pdbx_seq_one_letter_code
_entity_poly.pdbx_strand_id
1 'polypeptide(L)'
;MIPVIGQLVLSPMNAKAPDVEGVLRDLRACLNTFNDWAESVWSGSALEVEQVFKVGEEVALIAPVSSTEPSAVVAKCDAQGSLTLLHMFESTRSVPIGNTPVVLQAIDQDGSPAGPPIHRTIGPSGILEIQECTRDQKYQITFYPNVSKDHVKALYASYQSVIAELETRLRDEWAKTFKPQWDEFANATSLQRSAMQGMAFSSGLAQALYNLWDNVTQVYELLADLKANSEKLLAYISQAELDALLALGSDAIANGLLVLSDEPLLFIYLTAMVSWIRLLPPPEMYEVLGEITGEVLINLLLIWATAGTGVALRLGAQTLSSIKSVRVRGLLELLARHLVRPGLEPHVAAARPLLLGSAPTPIKTIPVAPLKAGEHVVSNPVPLVRNKSQRTVLVRQESVDDVPVVATNPKGDAATSADKTATNGCPVSMVTGEELLTLTDGVLDGILPFEWTRLYRTSAVEVDVGLGFGWSHSLAQRLSVSGDSVVWTDHENRTVSFPLPTVARPAITNSLAEAAIYLGASPDELVLAQASRFYHFRDGVLVSISDAYDNRLRIARDVLGRIARLDNGVGRSLFLRYELGRMVAVDYQVQRAKGYEPYEWITEQNVVSYAYDDAGRLVSA
;
A
#
# COMPACT_ATOMS: atom_id res chain seq x y z
N MET A 1 17.80 -3.79 0.88
CA MET A 1 17.49 -2.39 1.24
C MET A 1 17.13 -1.68 -0.04
N ILE A 2 15.86 -1.28 -0.18
CA ILE A 2 15.32 -0.62 -1.37
C ILE A 2 15.13 0.86 -0.98
N PRO A 3 15.69 1.84 -1.71
CA PRO A 3 15.41 3.24 -1.45
C PRO A 3 13.93 3.51 -1.77
N VAL A 4 13.21 3.95 -0.74
CA VAL A 4 11.78 4.29 -0.67
C VAL A 4 11.43 5.29 -1.76
N ILE A 5 10.26 5.21 -2.43
CA ILE A 5 9.51 6.35 -3.01
C ILE A 5 8.39 6.71 -2.05
N GLY A 6 8.41 7.92 -1.50
CA GLY A 6 7.33 8.62 -0.80
C GLY A 6 6.45 7.78 0.14
N GLN A 7 6.46 8.06 1.44
CA GLN A 7 5.56 7.42 2.40
C GLN A 7 4.08 7.83 2.15
N LEU A 8 3.27 6.94 1.54
CA LEU A 8 1.80 7.05 1.50
C LEU A 8 1.18 6.63 2.84
N VAL A 9 1.77 7.07 3.96
CA VAL A 9 1.32 6.75 5.31
C VAL A 9 0.16 7.66 5.67
N LEU A 10 -1.03 7.07 5.74
CA LEU A 10 -2.23 7.73 6.26
C LEU A 10 -2.25 7.58 7.78
N SER A 11 -1.61 8.51 8.47
CA SER A 11 -1.63 8.59 9.93
C SER A 11 -2.11 9.97 10.39
N PRO A 12 -2.97 10.02 11.43
CA PRO A 12 -3.45 11.28 11.96
C PRO A 12 -2.31 12.08 12.58
N MET A 13 -2.35 13.41 12.43
CA MET A 13 -1.45 14.31 13.15
C MET A 13 -1.81 14.39 14.63
N ASN A 14 -0.86 14.83 15.46
CA ASN A 14 -1.09 15.02 16.89
C ASN A 14 -2.24 16.02 17.13
N ALA A 15 -3.27 15.55 17.83
CA ALA A 15 -4.49 16.30 18.16
C ALA A 15 -4.25 17.66 18.85
N LYS A 16 -3.14 17.84 19.56
CA LYS A 16 -2.80 19.07 20.29
C LYS A 16 -1.76 19.93 19.58
N ALA A 17 -1.07 19.38 18.59
CA ALA A 17 0.02 20.05 17.88
C ALA A 17 0.13 19.45 16.46
N PRO A 18 -0.76 19.81 15.53
CA PRO A 18 -0.74 19.27 14.17
C PRO A 18 0.57 19.62 13.44
N ASP A 19 1.29 18.61 12.96
CA ASP A 19 2.56 18.78 12.23
C ASP A 19 2.33 19.01 10.73
N VAL A 20 1.81 20.19 10.40
CA VAL A 20 1.51 20.59 9.01
C VAL A 20 2.79 20.68 8.18
N GLU A 21 3.87 21.20 8.75
CA GLU A 21 5.16 21.30 8.05
C GLU A 21 5.78 19.93 7.77
N GLY A 22 5.54 18.94 8.62
CA GLY A 22 5.85 17.54 8.34
C GLY A 22 5.12 17.05 7.08
N VAL A 23 3.79 17.21 7.02
CA VAL A 23 2.98 16.80 5.85
C VAL A 23 3.44 17.50 4.56
N LEU A 24 3.69 18.81 4.61
CA LEU A 24 4.18 19.56 3.44
C LEU A 24 5.63 19.20 3.06
N ARG A 25 6.47 18.82 4.03
CA ARG A 25 7.81 18.29 3.78
C ARG A 25 7.74 16.93 3.07
N ASP A 26 6.83 16.06 3.49
CA ASP A 26 6.60 14.77 2.86
C ASP A 26 6.15 14.94 1.39
N LEU A 27 5.26 15.91 1.10
CA LEU A 27 4.89 16.24 -0.28
C LEU A 27 6.09 16.75 -1.09
N ARG A 28 6.90 17.66 -0.54
CA ARG A 28 8.11 18.16 -1.22
C ARG A 28 9.10 17.04 -1.53
N ALA A 29 9.17 16.04 -0.66
CA ALA A 29 10.03 14.87 -0.78
C ALA A 29 9.31 13.64 -1.38
N CYS A 30 8.14 13.81 -2.03
CA CYS A 30 7.34 12.66 -2.49
C CYS A 30 8.07 11.79 -3.52
N LEU A 31 8.87 12.38 -4.41
CA LEU A 31 9.77 11.66 -5.32
C LEU A 31 11.16 11.40 -4.69
N ASN A 32 11.25 11.31 -3.35
CA ASN A 32 12.46 11.23 -2.51
C ASN A 32 13.53 12.27 -2.73
N THR A 33 14.62 12.15 -1.96
CA THR A 33 15.85 12.85 -2.29
C THR A 33 16.33 12.40 -3.67
N PHE A 34 16.90 13.35 -4.42
CA PHE A 34 17.37 13.11 -5.78
C PHE A 34 18.28 11.87 -5.91
N ASN A 35 19.19 11.65 -4.96
CA ASN A 35 20.13 10.52 -5.04
C ASN A 35 19.41 9.18 -4.88
N ASP A 36 18.49 9.08 -3.93
CA ASP A 36 17.73 7.86 -3.66
C ASP A 36 16.75 7.56 -4.81
N TRP A 37 16.11 8.60 -5.33
CA TRP A 37 15.22 8.48 -6.48
C TRP A 37 15.97 8.07 -7.75
N ALA A 38 17.08 8.74 -8.04
CA ALA A 38 17.91 8.36 -9.18
C ALA A 38 18.38 6.91 -9.03
N GLU A 39 18.92 6.51 -7.87
CA GLU A 39 19.35 5.12 -7.63
C GLU A 39 18.22 4.09 -7.74
N SER A 40 17.01 4.45 -7.31
CA SER A 40 15.84 3.58 -7.41
C SER A 40 15.37 3.31 -8.85
N VAL A 41 15.60 4.25 -9.78
CA VAL A 41 15.28 4.08 -11.22
C VAL A 41 16.10 2.94 -11.83
N TRP A 42 17.37 2.79 -11.44
CA TRP A 42 18.21 1.69 -11.93
C TRP A 42 18.04 0.39 -11.13
N SER A 43 17.47 0.43 -9.92
CA SER A 43 17.20 -0.77 -9.13
C SER A 43 15.86 -1.44 -9.44
N GLY A 44 15.08 -0.91 -10.39
CA GLY A 44 13.74 -1.42 -10.75
C GLY A 44 12.72 -1.29 -9.63
N SER A 45 12.96 -0.39 -8.67
CA SER A 45 12.16 -0.24 -7.45
C SER A 45 11.36 1.07 -7.42
N ALA A 46 11.32 1.77 -8.56
CA ALA A 46 10.84 3.13 -8.71
C ALA A 46 9.71 3.25 -9.73
N LEU A 47 9.17 4.47 -9.88
CA LEU A 47 8.38 4.84 -11.04
C LEU A 47 9.26 4.65 -12.30
N GLU A 48 8.97 3.64 -13.12
CA GLU A 48 9.69 3.30 -14.35
C GLU A 48 9.40 4.38 -15.40
N VAL A 49 10.26 5.39 -15.41
CA VAL A 49 10.26 6.39 -16.46
C VAL A 49 10.78 5.74 -17.75
N GLU A 50 10.13 6.05 -18.86
CA GLU A 50 10.52 5.58 -20.19
C GLU A 50 11.30 6.65 -20.97
N GLN A 51 12.16 6.21 -21.87
CA GLN A 51 12.87 7.03 -22.85
C GLN A 51 12.25 6.78 -24.24
N VAL A 52 12.03 7.87 -24.98
CA VAL A 52 11.41 7.89 -26.29
C VAL A 52 12.44 8.32 -27.33
N PHE A 53 12.61 7.50 -28.36
CA PHE A 53 13.40 7.83 -29.55
C PHE A 53 12.44 8.08 -30.71
N LYS A 54 12.50 9.28 -31.31
CA LYS A 54 11.66 9.62 -32.47
C LYS A 54 12.52 9.93 -33.68
N VAL A 55 12.07 9.46 -34.85
CA VAL A 55 12.69 9.72 -36.15
C VAL A 55 11.66 10.33 -37.09
N GLY A 56 11.89 11.56 -37.51
CA GLY A 56 10.93 12.35 -38.30
C GLY A 56 9.58 12.48 -37.57
N GLU A 57 8.49 12.46 -38.33
CA GLU A 57 7.13 12.43 -37.78
C GLU A 57 6.57 11.00 -37.66
N GLU A 58 7.20 9.99 -38.24
CA GLU A 58 6.53 8.71 -38.49
C GLU A 58 6.84 7.60 -37.48
N VAL A 59 8.01 7.61 -36.81
CA VAL A 59 8.44 6.47 -35.99
C VAL A 59 8.91 6.87 -34.60
N ALA A 60 8.33 6.25 -33.57
CA ALA A 60 8.73 6.37 -32.17
C ALA A 60 9.01 4.98 -31.57
N LEU A 61 10.14 4.85 -30.89
CA LEU A 61 10.52 3.69 -30.07
C LEU A 61 10.51 4.09 -28.59
N ILE A 62 10.13 3.16 -27.72
CA ILE A 62 10.05 3.37 -26.27
C ILE A 62 10.86 2.28 -25.59
N ALA A 63 11.70 2.67 -24.64
CA ALA A 63 12.46 1.75 -23.80
C ALA A 63 12.49 2.24 -22.35
N PRO A 64 12.68 1.35 -21.35
CA PRO A 64 12.94 1.78 -19.98
C PRO A 64 14.20 2.64 -19.90
N VAL A 65 14.22 3.65 -19.03
CA VAL A 65 15.42 4.49 -18.78
C VAL A 65 16.61 3.68 -18.25
N SER A 66 16.36 2.55 -17.60
CA SER A 66 17.40 1.60 -17.16
C SER A 66 18.05 0.83 -18.32
N SER A 67 17.42 0.80 -19.50
CA SER A 67 17.94 0.09 -20.67
C SER A 67 19.06 0.88 -21.33
N THR A 68 20.18 0.19 -21.56
CA THR A 68 21.31 0.68 -22.38
C THR A 68 21.41 -0.09 -23.71
N GLU A 69 20.43 -0.94 -23.99
CA GLU A 69 20.44 -1.74 -25.22
C GLU A 69 20.23 -0.85 -26.46
N PRO A 70 20.96 -1.11 -27.56
CA PRO A 70 20.79 -0.36 -28.79
C PRO A 70 19.39 -0.53 -29.36
N SER A 71 18.73 0.59 -29.65
CA SER A 71 17.40 0.61 -30.27
C SER A 71 17.52 0.99 -31.74
N ALA A 72 17.06 0.13 -32.66
CA ALA A 72 17.19 0.34 -34.09
C ALA A 72 15.83 0.53 -34.78
N VAL A 73 15.76 1.50 -35.69
CA VAL A 73 14.58 1.82 -36.49
C VAL A 73 14.98 2.09 -37.93
N VAL A 74 14.10 1.72 -38.88
CA VAL A 74 14.30 2.04 -40.28
C VAL A 74 13.40 3.21 -40.67
N ALA A 75 13.99 4.28 -41.18
CA ALA A 75 13.25 5.44 -41.69
C ALA A 75 13.82 5.90 -43.04
N LYS A 76 13.01 6.67 -43.77
CA LYS A 76 13.42 7.34 -45.01
C LYS A 76 13.70 8.81 -44.75
N CYS A 77 14.65 9.37 -45.48
CA CYS A 77 14.84 10.81 -45.46
C CYS A 77 13.74 11.55 -46.22
N ASP A 78 13.44 12.75 -45.75
CA ASP A 78 12.44 13.61 -46.36
C ASP A 78 12.85 14.10 -47.76
N ALA A 79 11.92 14.77 -48.45
CA ALA A 79 12.14 15.29 -49.79
C ALA A 79 13.20 16.41 -49.84
N GLN A 80 13.50 17.04 -48.71
CA GLN A 80 14.52 18.07 -48.58
C GLN A 80 15.92 17.46 -48.44
N GLY A 81 16.03 16.20 -48.03
CA GLY A 81 17.30 15.54 -47.69
C GLY A 81 17.68 15.71 -46.23
N SER A 82 16.68 15.96 -45.37
CA SER A 82 16.82 16.06 -43.92
C SER A 82 16.16 14.92 -43.16
N LEU A 83 16.67 14.68 -41.95
CA LEU A 83 16.07 13.76 -40.99
C LEU A 83 16.26 14.30 -39.58
N THR A 84 15.16 14.48 -38.86
CA THR A 84 15.18 14.93 -37.46
C THR A 84 15.12 13.72 -36.53
N LEU A 85 16.08 13.65 -35.61
CA LEU A 85 16.15 12.65 -34.56
C LEU A 85 15.90 13.33 -33.21
N LEU A 86 15.14 12.66 -32.36
CA LEU A 86 14.77 13.17 -31.04
C LEU A 86 14.93 12.06 -29.99
N HIS A 87 15.50 12.41 -28.84
CA HIS A 87 15.62 11.54 -27.67
C HIS A 87 15.23 12.31 -26.40
N MET A 88 14.22 11.82 -25.69
CA MET A 88 13.64 12.49 -24.52
C MET A 88 12.94 11.50 -23.57
N PHE A 89 12.58 11.94 -22.37
CA PHE A 89 11.74 11.15 -21.46
C PHE A 89 10.27 11.14 -21.90
N GLU A 90 9.59 10.02 -21.66
CA GLU A 90 8.12 9.93 -21.75
C GLU A 90 7.50 10.63 -20.54
N SER A 91 7.17 11.91 -20.71
CA SER A 91 6.47 12.68 -19.70
C SER A 91 5.64 13.80 -20.33
N THR A 92 4.75 14.39 -19.53
CA THR A 92 4.05 15.62 -19.91
C THR A 92 4.98 16.81 -20.11
N ARG A 93 6.25 16.66 -19.71
CA ARG A 93 7.30 17.66 -19.83
C ARG A 93 8.23 17.29 -20.98
N SER A 94 8.59 18.25 -21.82
CA SER A 94 9.62 18.03 -22.83
C SER A 94 11.01 18.02 -22.20
N VAL A 95 11.39 16.91 -21.57
CA VAL A 95 12.71 16.77 -20.94
C VAL A 95 13.63 15.98 -21.88
N PRO A 96 14.59 16.65 -22.54
CA PRO A 96 15.48 15.98 -23.49
C PRO A 96 16.49 15.07 -22.79
N ILE A 97 16.88 14.01 -23.48
CA ILE A 97 18.00 13.15 -23.11
C ILE A 97 19.11 13.38 -24.14
N GLY A 98 20.17 14.05 -23.69
CA GLY A 98 21.28 14.45 -24.56
C GLY A 98 22.41 13.43 -24.62
N ASN A 99 23.45 13.80 -25.37
CA ASN A 99 24.71 13.06 -25.51
C ASN A 99 24.52 11.60 -25.94
N THR A 100 23.52 11.35 -26.79
CA THR A 100 23.18 10.00 -27.25
C THR A 100 23.86 9.73 -28.60
N PRO A 101 24.81 8.78 -28.68
CA PRO A 101 25.39 8.38 -29.94
C PRO A 101 24.33 7.72 -30.84
N VAL A 102 24.36 8.09 -32.11
CA VAL A 102 23.48 7.52 -33.14
C VAL A 102 24.29 7.15 -34.36
N VAL A 103 23.98 5.99 -34.93
CA VAL A 103 24.57 5.49 -36.16
C VAL A 103 23.50 5.33 -37.21
N LEU A 104 23.70 5.93 -38.38
CA LEU A 104 22.83 5.78 -39.53
C LEU A 104 23.54 4.94 -40.59
N GLN A 105 22.99 3.77 -40.89
CA GLN A 105 23.47 2.90 -41.95
C GLN A 105 22.48 2.95 -43.10
N ALA A 106 22.89 3.42 -44.28
CA ALA A 106 22.04 3.29 -45.47
C ALA A 106 21.85 1.80 -45.78
N ILE A 107 20.63 1.43 -46.16
CA ILE A 107 20.25 0.05 -46.48
C ILE A 107 19.61 -0.02 -47.87
N ASP A 108 19.94 -1.06 -48.63
CA ASP A 108 19.33 -1.33 -49.94
C ASP A 108 17.96 -2.03 -49.80
N GLN A 109 17.27 -2.29 -50.92
CA GLN A 109 15.96 -2.95 -50.94
C GLN A 109 15.97 -4.33 -50.28
N ASP A 110 17.09 -5.04 -50.35
CA ASP A 110 17.30 -6.36 -49.74
C ASP A 110 17.75 -6.29 -48.27
N GLY A 111 17.82 -5.09 -47.67
CA GLY A 111 18.22 -4.86 -46.27
C GLY A 111 19.73 -4.89 -46.02
N SER A 112 20.53 -5.08 -47.07
CA SER A 112 22.00 -5.07 -46.98
C SER A 112 22.55 -3.64 -46.77
N PRO A 113 23.62 -3.46 -45.99
CA PRO A 113 24.22 -2.16 -45.76
C PRO A 113 24.83 -1.59 -47.06
N ALA A 114 24.43 -0.37 -47.41
CA ALA A 114 24.92 0.38 -48.56
C ALA A 114 25.76 1.57 -48.08
N GLY A 115 27.04 1.60 -48.45
CA GLY A 115 27.95 2.71 -48.12
C GLY A 115 28.41 2.76 -46.64
N PRO A 116 29.27 3.73 -46.29
CA PRO A 116 29.82 3.87 -44.95
C PRO A 116 28.76 4.38 -43.95
N PRO A 117 28.79 3.93 -42.68
CA PRO A 117 27.88 4.41 -41.64
C PRO A 117 28.17 5.88 -41.27
N ILE A 118 27.11 6.64 -41.03
CA ILE A 118 27.17 8.02 -40.57
C ILE A 118 27.05 8.03 -39.06
N HIS A 119 28.10 8.50 -38.38
CA HIS A 119 28.12 8.66 -36.93
C HIS A 119 27.76 10.10 -36.54
N ARG A 120 26.76 10.23 -35.67
CA ARG A 120 26.34 11.50 -35.08
C ARG A 120 26.07 11.33 -33.59
N THR A 121 25.92 12.44 -32.90
CA THR A 121 25.56 12.44 -31.48
C THR A 121 24.48 13.48 -31.27
N ILE A 122 23.39 13.07 -30.63
CA ILE A 122 22.31 13.99 -30.23
C ILE A 122 22.86 14.87 -29.12
N GLY A 123 22.79 16.19 -29.32
CA GLY A 123 23.30 17.15 -28.35
C GLY A 123 22.44 17.27 -27.09
N PRO A 124 22.77 18.19 -26.16
CA PRO A 124 22.04 18.40 -24.92
C PRO A 124 20.55 18.76 -25.09
N SER A 125 20.16 19.29 -26.25
CA SER A 125 18.78 19.61 -26.61
C SER A 125 17.90 18.38 -26.81
N GLY A 126 18.49 17.18 -26.89
CA GLY A 126 17.78 15.94 -27.25
C GLY A 126 17.32 15.90 -28.71
N ILE A 127 17.63 16.93 -29.51
CA ILE A 127 17.23 17.05 -30.92
C ILE A 127 18.48 17.11 -31.79
N LEU A 128 18.47 16.38 -32.90
CA LEU A 128 19.50 16.42 -33.93
C LEU A 128 18.86 16.43 -35.31
N GLU A 129 19.14 17.48 -36.08
CA GLU A 129 18.79 17.55 -37.49
C GLU A 129 19.98 17.09 -38.35
N ILE A 130 19.75 16.10 -39.20
CA ILE A 130 20.73 15.61 -40.17
C ILE A 130 20.37 16.20 -41.51
N GLN A 131 21.25 17.00 -42.10
CA GLN A 131 21.01 17.68 -43.38
C GLN A 131 21.71 16.99 -44.58
N GLU A 132 22.44 15.91 -44.32
CA GLU A 132 23.33 15.26 -45.29
C GLU A 132 22.84 13.87 -45.70
N CYS A 133 21.52 13.63 -45.65
CA CYS A 133 20.99 12.33 -46.01
C CYS A 133 20.42 12.30 -47.43
N THR A 134 20.57 11.16 -48.10
CA THR A 134 20.16 11.01 -49.49
C THR A 134 18.64 10.90 -49.57
N ARG A 135 18.01 11.68 -50.47
CA ARG A 135 16.56 11.69 -50.66
C ARG A 135 16.04 10.30 -51.02
N ASP A 136 14.90 9.93 -50.44
CA ASP A 136 14.23 8.62 -50.61
C ASP A 136 15.05 7.36 -50.24
N GLN A 137 16.28 7.54 -49.72
CA GLN A 137 17.12 6.45 -49.24
C GLN A 137 16.62 5.99 -47.87
N LYS A 138 16.56 4.67 -47.68
CA LYS A 138 16.29 4.06 -46.37
C LYS A 138 17.57 4.03 -45.54
N TYR A 139 17.46 4.44 -44.29
CA TYR A 139 18.51 4.32 -43.29
C TYR A 139 18.01 3.47 -42.12
N GLN A 140 18.85 2.57 -41.63
CA GLN A 140 18.73 1.98 -40.31
C GLN A 140 19.42 2.91 -39.31
N ILE A 141 18.63 3.58 -38.48
CA ILE A 141 19.09 4.45 -37.40
C ILE A 141 19.16 3.64 -36.13
N THR A 142 20.35 3.54 -35.53
CA THR A 142 20.57 2.84 -34.25
C THR A 142 20.97 3.84 -33.18
N PHE A 143 20.17 3.93 -32.12
CA PHE A 143 20.39 4.75 -30.94
C PHE A 143 21.13 3.94 -29.88
N TYR A 144 22.15 4.54 -29.27
CA TYR A 144 22.91 3.95 -28.17
C TYR A 144 22.68 4.76 -26.89
N PRO A 145 21.54 4.56 -26.20
CA PRO A 145 21.19 5.38 -25.04
C PRO A 145 22.16 5.19 -23.88
N ASN A 146 22.48 6.29 -23.21
CA ASN A 146 23.19 6.29 -21.93
C ASN A 146 22.58 7.37 -21.02
N VAL A 147 21.56 6.99 -20.26
CA VAL A 147 20.86 7.93 -19.37
C VAL A 147 21.63 8.08 -18.06
N SER A 148 22.06 9.30 -17.75
CA SER A 148 22.85 9.61 -16.55
C SER A 148 21.98 10.11 -15.38
N LYS A 149 22.56 10.15 -14.18
CA LYS A 149 21.98 10.82 -13.00
C LYS A 149 21.58 12.27 -13.28
N ASP A 150 22.34 12.99 -14.10
CA ASP A 150 22.03 14.38 -14.44
C ASP A 150 20.78 14.51 -15.34
N HIS A 151 20.56 13.56 -16.26
CA HIS A 151 19.32 13.53 -17.05
C HIS A 151 18.09 13.30 -16.18
N VAL A 152 18.19 12.34 -15.24
CA VAL A 152 17.13 12.07 -14.25
C VAL A 152 16.89 13.31 -13.38
N LYS A 153 17.95 14.03 -12.98
CA LYS A 153 17.83 15.30 -12.23
C LYS A 153 17.02 16.36 -12.97
N ALA A 154 17.28 16.51 -14.27
CA ALA A 154 16.55 17.45 -15.12
C ALA A 154 15.06 17.08 -15.20
N LEU A 155 14.74 15.79 -15.22
CA LEU A 155 13.37 15.31 -15.17
C LEU A 155 12.68 15.66 -13.84
N TYR A 156 13.28 15.36 -12.69
CA TYR A 156 12.72 15.76 -11.39
C TYR A 156 12.52 17.28 -11.28
N ALA A 157 13.53 18.06 -11.69
CA ALA A 157 13.46 19.52 -11.66
C ALA A 157 12.29 20.08 -12.48
N SER A 158 11.85 19.36 -13.52
CA SER A 158 10.70 19.74 -14.34
C SER A 158 9.35 19.68 -13.59
N TYR A 159 9.25 18.85 -12.54
CA TYR A 159 8.04 18.71 -11.71
C TYR A 159 8.02 19.60 -10.48
N GLN A 160 9.16 20.20 -10.09
CA GLN A 160 9.28 21.00 -8.88
C GLN A 160 8.28 22.16 -8.83
N SER A 161 7.96 22.75 -10.00
CA SER A 161 6.95 23.81 -10.12
C SER A 161 5.54 23.32 -9.77
N VAL A 162 5.18 22.10 -10.19
CA VAL A 162 3.89 21.46 -9.87
C VAL A 162 3.80 21.16 -8.38
N ILE A 163 4.87 20.60 -7.80
CA ILE A 163 4.95 20.30 -6.37
C ILE A 163 4.79 21.57 -5.54
N ALA A 164 5.50 22.66 -5.90
CA ALA A 164 5.42 23.94 -5.20
C ALA A 164 4.02 24.59 -5.29
N GLU A 165 3.35 24.47 -6.45
CA GLU A 165 1.99 24.96 -6.62
C GLU A 165 0.99 24.17 -5.78
N LEU A 166 1.13 22.84 -5.72
CA LEU A 166 0.34 21.96 -4.85
C LEU A 166 0.58 22.25 -3.36
N GLU A 167 1.83 22.46 -2.94
CA GLU A 167 2.18 22.86 -1.57
C GLU A 167 1.49 24.18 -1.20
N THR A 168 1.57 25.18 -2.09
CA THR A 168 0.95 26.49 -1.88
C THR A 168 -0.56 26.35 -1.69
N ARG A 169 -1.22 25.53 -2.50
CA ARG A 169 -2.66 25.25 -2.37
C ARG A 169 -3.02 24.55 -1.07
N LEU A 170 -2.27 23.51 -0.67
CA LEU A 170 -2.50 22.82 0.60
C LEU A 170 -2.30 23.74 1.80
N ARG A 171 -1.32 24.64 1.74
CA ARG A 171 -1.09 25.65 2.77
C ARG A 171 -2.25 26.65 2.86
N ASP A 172 -2.79 27.05 1.72
CA ASP A 172 -3.97 27.93 1.64
C ASP A 172 -5.22 27.24 2.22
N GLU A 173 -5.44 25.96 1.89
CA GLU A 173 -6.53 25.15 2.44
C GLU A 173 -6.42 24.94 3.94
N TRP A 174 -5.21 24.65 4.43
CA TRP A 174 -4.95 24.59 5.85
C TRP A 174 -5.36 25.88 6.55
N ALA A 175 -4.93 27.03 6.02
CA ALA A 175 -5.19 28.33 6.63
C ALA A 175 -6.68 28.71 6.62
N LYS A 176 -7.40 28.39 5.53
CA LYS A 176 -8.78 28.83 5.30
C LYS A 176 -9.83 27.87 5.87
N THR A 177 -9.60 26.56 5.74
CA THR A 177 -10.63 25.53 5.95
C THR A 177 -10.32 24.69 7.19
N PHE A 178 -9.11 24.12 7.27
CA PHE A 178 -8.82 23.10 8.28
C PHE A 178 -8.42 23.65 9.64
N LYS A 179 -7.63 24.74 9.69
CA LYS A 179 -7.19 25.33 10.96
C LYS A 179 -8.36 25.66 11.90
N PRO A 180 -9.47 26.31 11.45
CA PRO A 180 -10.63 26.53 12.31
C PRO A 180 -11.27 25.24 12.85
N GLN A 181 -11.35 24.19 12.03
CA GLN A 181 -11.91 22.89 12.44
C GLN A 181 -11.02 22.19 13.47
N TRP A 182 -9.69 22.33 13.32
CA TRP A 182 -8.70 21.85 14.28
C TRP A 182 -8.79 22.59 15.63
N ASP A 183 -8.99 23.91 15.60
CA ASP A 183 -9.18 24.71 16.82
C ASP A 183 -10.45 24.27 17.58
N GLU A 184 -11.55 23.98 16.87
CA GLU A 184 -12.77 23.43 17.46
C GLU A 184 -12.55 22.03 18.05
N PHE A 185 -11.86 21.15 17.32
CA PHE A 185 -11.53 19.80 17.78
C PHE A 185 -10.59 19.78 19.00
N ALA A 186 -9.57 20.63 19.03
CA ALA A 186 -8.60 20.70 20.12
C ALA A 186 -9.25 21.12 21.45
N ASN A 187 -10.31 21.94 21.37
CA ASN A 187 -11.08 22.44 22.51
C ASN A 187 -12.14 21.44 23.03
N ALA A 188 -12.37 20.31 22.35
CA ALA A 188 -13.31 19.27 22.79
C ALA A 188 -12.79 18.39 23.96
N THR A 189 -13.68 17.83 24.78
CA THR A 189 -13.31 17.04 25.98
C THR A 189 -12.56 15.74 25.66
N SER A 190 -11.67 15.30 26.56
CA SER A 190 -10.74 14.16 26.35
C SER A 190 -11.44 12.82 26.09
N LEU A 191 -12.62 12.60 26.67
CA LEU A 191 -13.39 11.37 26.50
C LEU A 191 -13.95 11.22 25.07
N GLN A 192 -14.43 12.32 24.49
CA GLN A 192 -14.92 12.38 23.11
C GLN A 192 -13.78 12.16 22.09
N ARG A 193 -12.56 12.64 22.38
CA ARG A 193 -11.38 12.40 21.53
C ARG A 193 -10.94 10.93 21.49
N SER A 194 -11.02 10.21 22.60
CA SER A 194 -10.66 8.78 22.65
C SER A 194 -11.66 7.88 21.93
N ALA A 195 -12.97 8.17 22.04
CA ALA A 195 -14.03 7.42 21.36
C ALA A 195 -13.99 7.60 19.84
N MET A 196 -13.50 8.75 19.35
CA MET A 196 -13.33 9.04 17.92
C MET A 196 -12.00 8.56 17.33
N GLN A 197 -11.01 8.22 18.17
CA GLN A 197 -9.71 7.66 17.74
C GLN A 197 -9.72 6.13 17.63
N GLY A 198 -10.69 5.47 18.28
CA GLY A 198 -10.80 4.01 18.33
C GLY A 198 -11.52 3.37 17.14
N MET A 199 -11.96 4.14 16.14
CA MET A 199 -12.58 3.58 14.94
C MET A 199 -11.83 4.06 13.69
N ALA A 200 -11.44 3.08 12.87
CA ALA A 200 -10.84 3.20 11.54
C ALA A 200 -9.30 3.38 11.48
N PHE A 201 -8.56 2.39 11.98
CA PHE A 201 -7.28 2.06 11.35
C PHE A 201 -7.58 1.29 10.05
N SER A 202 -7.89 2.01 8.96
CA SER A 202 -8.25 1.37 7.70
C SER A 202 -7.01 1.06 6.86
N SER A 203 -6.65 -0.22 6.79
CA SER A 203 -5.85 -0.75 5.68
C SER A 203 -6.57 -0.61 4.32
N GLY A 204 -7.88 -0.30 4.34
CA GLY A 204 -8.77 -0.21 3.18
C GLY A 204 -8.48 0.93 2.20
N LEU A 205 -8.23 2.17 2.64
CA LEU A 205 -7.87 3.26 1.71
C LEU A 205 -6.44 3.07 1.19
N ALA A 206 -5.50 2.66 2.04
CA ALA A 206 -4.15 2.32 1.57
C ALA A 206 -4.26 1.27 0.44
N GLN A 207 -4.99 0.18 0.67
CA GLN A 207 -5.27 -0.84 -0.35
C GLN A 207 -6.01 -0.27 -1.57
N ALA A 208 -6.98 0.64 -1.40
CA ALA A 208 -7.69 1.26 -2.52
C ALA A 208 -6.79 2.19 -3.35
N LEU A 209 -5.83 2.88 -2.74
CA LEU A 209 -4.82 3.68 -3.43
C LEU A 209 -3.80 2.80 -4.16
N TYR A 210 -3.34 1.72 -3.52
CA TYR A 210 -2.50 0.70 -4.17
C TYR A 210 -3.24 0.07 -5.35
N ASN A 211 -4.49 -0.37 -5.15
CA ASN A 211 -5.33 -0.94 -6.21
C ASN A 211 -5.62 0.08 -7.32
N LEU A 212 -5.83 1.36 -7.00
CA LEU A 212 -5.99 2.40 -8.01
C LEU A 212 -4.72 2.51 -8.87
N TRP A 213 -3.56 2.56 -8.21
CA TRP A 213 -2.27 2.60 -8.89
C TRP A 213 -2.08 1.40 -9.80
N ASP A 214 -2.30 0.18 -9.29
CA ASP A 214 -2.18 -1.09 -10.03
C ASP A 214 -3.17 -1.20 -11.21
N ASN A 215 -4.23 -0.39 -11.23
CA ASN A 215 -5.28 -0.41 -12.25
C ASN A 215 -5.35 0.89 -13.08
N VAL A 216 -4.32 1.74 -13.08
CA VAL A 216 -4.29 2.98 -13.89
C VAL A 216 -4.47 2.68 -15.38
N THR A 217 -3.99 1.51 -15.85
CA THR A 217 -4.20 1.03 -17.22
C THR A 217 -5.67 0.93 -17.61
N GLN A 218 -6.55 0.56 -16.67
CA GLN A 218 -7.99 0.49 -16.94
C GLN A 218 -8.57 1.89 -17.21
N VAL A 219 -8.09 2.92 -16.50
CA VAL A 219 -8.55 4.30 -16.74
C VAL A 219 -7.99 4.85 -18.06
N TYR A 220 -6.77 4.46 -18.43
CA TYR A 220 -6.22 4.73 -19.75
C TYR A 220 -7.09 4.13 -20.87
N GLU A 221 -7.48 2.85 -20.75
CA GLU A 221 -8.34 2.18 -21.72
C GLU A 221 -9.72 2.84 -21.85
N LEU A 222 -10.29 3.34 -20.74
CA LEU A 222 -11.56 4.06 -20.75
C LEU A 222 -11.51 5.34 -21.61
N LEU A 223 -10.40 6.09 -21.54
CA LEU A 223 -10.22 7.32 -22.33
C LEU A 223 -9.72 7.07 -23.76
N ALA A 224 -9.01 5.97 -24.00
CA ALA A 224 -8.44 5.64 -25.32
C ALA A 224 -9.52 5.38 -26.38
N ASP A 225 -10.65 4.79 -25.99
CA ASP A 225 -11.84 4.64 -26.84
C ASP A 225 -13.10 5.07 -26.08
N LEU A 226 -13.38 6.38 -26.09
CA LEU A 226 -14.55 6.96 -25.42
C LEU A 226 -15.88 6.38 -25.94
N LYS A 227 -15.94 6.01 -27.21
CA LYS A 227 -17.17 5.52 -27.84
C LYS A 227 -17.45 4.07 -27.45
N ALA A 228 -16.44 3.21 -27.48
CA ALA A 228 -16.60 1.82 -27.04
C ALA A 228 -16.82 1.72 -25.53
N ASN A 229 -16.31 2.68 -24.75
CA ASN A 229 -16.43 2.69 -23.29
C ASN A 229 -17.48 3.65 -22.74
N SER A 230 -18.39 4.18 -23.58
CA SER A 230 -19.39 5.18 -23.17
C SER A 230 -20.27 4.70 -22.02
N GLU A 231 -20.73 3.44 -22.05
CA GLU A 231 -21.54 2.85 -20.98
C GLU A 231 -20.76 2.74 -19.67
N LYS A 232 -19.47 2.40 -19.74
CA LYS A 232 -18.60 2.32 -18.55
C LYS A 232 -18.29 3.71 -17.99
N LEU A 233 -18.06 4.69 -18.85
CA LEU A 233 -17.79 6.08 -18.44
C LEU A 233 -18.99 6.69 -17.72
N LEU A 234 -20.22 6.38 -18.14
CA LEU A 234 -21.44 6.87 -17.49
C LEU A 234 -21.60 6.41 -16.03
N ALA A 235 -20.89 5.39 -15.58
CA ALA A 235 -20.82 5.02 -14.16
C ALA A 235 -20.07 6.08 -13.33
N TYR A 236 -19.20 6.87 -13.96
CA TYR A 236 -18.33 7.85 -13.31
C TYR A 236 -18.74 9.29 -13.60
N ILE A 237 -19.20 9.59 -14.83
CA ILE A 237 -19.52 10.94 -15.29
C ILE A 237 -20.97 11.05 -15.76
N SER A 238 -21.51 12.26 -15.79
CA SER A 238 -22.86 12.51 -16.31
C SER A 238 -22.94 12.41 -17.83
N GLN A 239 -24.15 12.22 -18.37
CA GLN A 239 -24.39 12.22 -19.82
C GLN A 239 -23.88 13.52 -20.48
N ALA A 240 -24.13 14.67 -19.85
CA ALA A 240 -23.67 15.95 -20.38
C ALA A 240 -22.14 16.08 -20.43
N GLU A 241 -21.45 15.53 -19.43
CA GLU A 241 -19.99 15.48 -19.40
C GLU A 241 -19.43 14.49 -20.44
N LEU A 242 -20.07 13.34 -20.62
CA LEU A 242 -19.71 12.38 -21.66
C LEU A 242 -19.89 13.00 -23.06
N ASP A 243 -21.01 13.68 -23.31
CA ASP A 243 -21.26 14.35 -24.58
C ASP A 243 -20.22 15.44 -24.85
N ALA A 244 -19.82 16.19 -23.80
CA ALA A 244 -18.74 17.17 -23.88
C ALA A 244 -17.37 16.51 -24.18
N LEU A 245 -17.08 15.36 -23.58
CA LEU A 245 -15.86 14.58 -23.88
C LEU A 245 -15.87 14.01 -25.30
N LEU A 246 -17.00 13.50 -25.78
CA LEU A 246 -17.14 12.97 -27.14
C LEU A 246 -17.04 14.08 -28.20
N ALA A 247 -17.42 15.30 -27.84
CA ALA A 247 -17.27 16.50 -28.67
C ALA A 247 -15.83 17.04 -28.71
N LEU A 248 -14.93 16.55 -27.84
CA LEU A 248 -13.51 16.90 -27.90
C LEU A 248 -12.86 16.33 -29.17
N GLY A 249 -11.97 17.12 -29.76
CA GLY A 249 -11.10 16.65 -30.83
C GLY A 249 -10.10 15.60 -30.34
N SER A 250 -9.59 14.77 -31.24
CA SER A 250 -8.58 13.72 -30.95
C SER A 250 -7.36 14.25 -30.19
N ASP A 251 -7.01 15.51 -30.43
CA ASP A 251 -5.93 16.23 -29.77
C ASP A 251 -6.12 16.42 -28.25
N ALA A 252 -7.35 16.70 -27.81
CA ALA A 252 -7.64 16.93 -26.42
C ALA A 252 -7.68 15.61 -25.63
N ILE A 253 -8.13 14.53 -26.26
CA ILE A 253 -8.09 13.18 -25.68
C ILE A 253 -6.64 12.71 -25.54
N ALA A 254 -5.80 12.96 -26.56
CA ALA A 254 -4.38 12.64 -26.51
C ALA A 254 -3.64 13.35 -25.36
N ASN A 255 -4.02 14.59 -25.02
CA ASN A 255 -3.48 15.29 -23.86
C ASN A 255 -3.86 14.60 -22.53
N GLY A 256 -5.11 14.13 -22.40
CA GLY A 256 -5.53 13.39 -21.22
C GLY A 256 -4.82 12.05 -21.08
N LEU A 257 -4.65 11.33 -22.18
CA LEU A 257 -3.86 10.09 -22.21
C LEU A 257 -2.38 10.34 -21.86
N LEU A 258 -1.80 11.45 -22.31
CA LEU A 258 -0.43 11.85 -21.95
C LEU A 258 -0.27 12.09 -20.44
N VAL A 259 -1.26 12.72 -19.79
CA VAL A 259 -1.28 12.90 -18.32
C VAL A 259 -1.37 11.53 -17.63
N LEU A 260 -2.16 10.60 -18.16
CA LEU A 260 -2.26 9.25 -17.62
C LEU A 260 -1.02 8.39 -17.85
N SER A 261 -0.21 8.69 -18.86
CA SER A 261 1.07 8.02 -19.09
C SER A 261 2.22 8.56 -18.23
N ASP A 262 2.10 9.78 -17.69
CA ASP A 262 3.13 10.40 -16.85
C ASP A 262 3.02 9.90 -15.39
N GLU A 263 3.64 8.75 -15.10
CA GLU A 263 3.59 8.13 -13.78
C GLU A 263 4.15 9.00 -12.65
N PRO A 264 5.31 9.70 -12.80
CA PRO A 264 5.77 10.68 -11.81
C PRO A 264 4.72 11.75 -11.48
N LEU A 265 4.03 12.28 -12.49
CA LEU A 265 2.98 13.27 -12.29
C LEU A 265 1.77 12.69 -11.52
N LEU A 266 1.29 11.50 -11.90
CA LEU A 266 0.20 10.82 -11.20
C LEU A 266 0.55 10.55 -9.73
N PHE A 267 1.79 10.15 -9.46
CA PHE A 267 2.26 9.90 -8.11
C PHE A 267 2.30 11.19 -7.26
N ILE A 268 2.73 12.31 -7.85
CA ILE A 268 2.67 13.63 -7.19
C ILE A 268 1.23 13.99 -6.82
N TYR A 269 0.26 13.80 -7.72
CA TYR A 269 -1.16 14.07 -7.44
C TYR A 269 -1.72 13.15 -6.35
N LEU A 270 -1.37 11.87 -6.39
CA LEU A 270 -1.77 10.91 -5.36
C LEU A 270 -1.17 11.28 -3.99
N THR A 271 0.09 11.71 -3.95
CA THR A 271 0.73 12.17 -2.72
C THR A 271 0.12 13.48 -2.20
N ALA A 272 -0.26 14.39 -3.09
CA ALA A 272 -0.97 15.62 -2.73
C ALA A 272 -2.36 15.33 -2.16
N MET A 273 -3.07 14.33 -2.70
CA MET A 273 -4.34 13.84 -2.17
C MET A 273 -4.18 13.23 -0.77
N VAL A 274 -3.19 12.35 -0.57
CA VAL A 274 -2.87 11.79 0.75
C VAL A 274 -2.50 12.89 1.74
N SER A 275 -1.71 13.87 1.32
CA SER A 275 -1.34 15.04 2.13
C SER A 275 -2.58 15.85 2.52
N TRP A 276 -3.52 16.07 1.59
CA TRP A 276 -4.79 16.74 1.86
C TRP A 276 -5.60 15.99 2.92
N ILE A 277 -5.72 14.65 2.81
CA ILE A 277 -6.45 13.83 3.78
C ILE A 277 -5.77 13.89 5.16
N ARG A 278 -4.44 13.85 5.23
CA ARG A 278 -3.67 13.97 6.48
C ARG A 278 -3.85 15.31 7.18
N LEU A 279 -4.21 16.37 6.45
CA LEU A 279 -4.48 17.70 7.03
C LEU A 279 -5.85 17.79 7.71
N LEU A 280 -6.77 16.84 7.47
CA LEU A 280 -8.08 16.82 8.12
C LEU A 280 -7.97 16.53 9.63
N PRO A 281 -8.87 17.06 10.46
CA PRO A 281 -9.02 16.61 11.84
C PRO A 281 -9.27 15.09 11.90
N PRO A 282 -8.78 14.38 12.94
CA PRO A 282 -8.91 12.93 13.05
C PRO A 282 -10.31 12.36 12.77
N PRO A 283 -11.43 12.89 13.32
CA PRO A 283 -12.74 12.31 13.06
C PRO A 283 -13.18 12.43 11.59
N GLU A 284 -12.85 13.52 10.92
CA GLU A 284 -13.17 13.74 9.51
C GLU A 284 -12.28 12.89 8.61
N MET A 285 -10.99 12.79 8.95
CA MET A 285 -10.04 11.91 8.29
C MET A 285 -10.55 10.46 8.32
N TYR A 286 -10.99 9.96 9.48
CA TYR A 286 -11.50 8.60 9.63
C TYR A 286 -12.82 8.34 8.90
N GLU A 287 -13.71 9.33 8.85
CA GLU A 287 -14.96 9.21 8.10
C GLU A 287 -14.70 9.16 6.58
N VAL A 288 -13.80 10.02 6.08
CA VAL A 288 -13.34 9.98 4.69
C VAL A 288 -12.66 8.64 4.40
N LEU A 289 -11.78 8.17 5.29
CA LEU A 289 -11.09 6.88 5.18
C LEU A 289 -12.03 5.68 5.19
N GLY A 290 -13.17 5.77 5.86
CA GLY A 290 -14.16 4.70 5.97
C GLY A 290 -15.14 4.62 4.80
N GLU A 291 -15.38 5.74 4.11
CA GLU A 291 -16.41 5.81 3.05
C GLU A 291 -15.86 6.02 1.63
N ILE A 292 -14.59 6.39 1.47
CA ILE A 292 -13.99 6.54 0.14
C ILE A 292 -13.90 5.19 -0.59
N THR A 293 -14.33 5.17 -1.85
CA THR A 293 -14.36 3.97 -2.70
C THR A 293 -13.39 4.09 -3.88
N GLY A 294 -13.05 2.97 -4.51
CA GLY A 294 -12.24 2.96 -5.73
C GLY A 294 -12.87 3.75 -6.88
N GLU A 295 -14.20 3.81 -6.96
CA GLU A 295 -14.91 4.58 -7.99
C GLU A 295 -14.68 6.08 -7.87
N VAL A 296 -14.66 6.60 -6.64
CA VAL A 296 -14.34 8.01 -6.37
C VAL A 296 -12.91 8.32 -6.80
N LEU A 297 -11.97 7.41 -6.52
CA LEU A 297 -10.58 7.56 -6.92
C LEU A 297 -10.40 7.56 -8.45
N ILE A 298 -11.09 6.66 -9.17
CA ILE A 298 -11.12 6.64 -10.63
C ILE A 298 -11.71 7.95 -11.16
N ASN A 299 -12.79 8.45 -10.57
CA ASN A 299 -13.41 9.68 -11.01
C ASN A 299 -12.51 10.90 -10.76
N LEU A 300 -11.82 10.99 -9.62
CA LEU A 300 -10.79 12.01 -9.37
C LEU A 300 -9.68 11.99 -10.41
N LEU A 301 -9.22 10.79 -10.79
CA LEU A 301 -8.18 10.61 -11.80
C LEU A 301 -8.66 10.98 -13.21
N LEU A 302 -9.93 10.72 -13.54
CA LEU A 302 -10.57 11.24 -14.76
C LEU A 302 -10.60 12.78 -14.76
N ILE A 303 -10.99 13.40 -13.63
CA ILE A 303 -10.97 14.87 -13.50
C ILE A 303 -9.54 15.40 -13.71
N TRP A 304 -8.50 14.74 -13.15
CA TRP A 304 -7.09 15.11 -13.40
C TRP A 304 -6.70 14.98 -14.87
N ALA A 305 -7.05 13.88 -15.53
CA ALA A 305 -6.73 13.64 -16.93
C ALA A 305 -7.40 14.67 -17.87
N THR A 306 -8.61 15.13 -17.54
CA THR A 306 -9.35 16.10 -18.37
C THR A 306 -9.12 17.55 -17.96
N ALA A 307 -8.38 17.82 -16.87
CA ALA A 307 -8.19 19.17 -16.34
C ALA A 307 -7.51 20.15 -17.32
N GLY A 308 -6.81 19.65 -18.34
CA GLY A 308 -6.18 20.45 -19.40
C GLY A 308 -6.79 20.29 -20.79
N THR A 309 -7.97 19.64 -20.90
CA THR A 309 -8.63 19.36 -22.19
C THR A 309 -9.77 20.35 -22.50
N GLY A 310 -10.06 21.27 -21.59
CA GLY A 310 -11.17 22.22 -21.69
C GLY A 310 -12.52 21.69 -21.18
N VAL A 311 -12.61 20.42 -20.78
CA VAL A 311 -13.80 19.83 -20.15
C VAL A 311 -13.57 19.69 -18.64
N ALA A 312 -14.32 20.47 -17.87
CA ALA A 312 -14.30 20.39 -16.41
C ALA A 312 -15.26 19.29 -15.94
N LEU A 313 -14.74 18.07 -15.79
CA LEU A 313 -15.44 17.00 -15.11
C LEU A 313 -15.64 17.36 -13.63
N ARG A 314 -16.73 16.85 -13.05
CA ARG A 314 -17.02 16.95 -11.61
C ARG A 314 -17.12 15.56 -11.02
N LEU A 315 -17.08 15.51 -9.69
CA LEU A 315 -17.42 14.27 -8.99
C LEU A 315 -18.87 13.91 -9.32
N GLY A 316 -19.04 12.79 -10.03
CA GLY A 316 -20.34 12.37 -10.54
C GLY A 316 -21.30 12.08 -9.39
N ALA A 317 -22.54 12.55 -9.50
CA ALA A 317 -23.57 12.30 -8.47
C ALA A 317 -23.78 10.80 -8.21
N GLN A 318 -23.56 9.96 -9.23
CA GLN A 318 -23.61 8.49 -9.11
C GLN A 318 -22.48 7.95 -8.23
N THR A 319 -21.23 8.39 -8.45
CA THR A 319 -20.07 7.98 -7.63
C THR A 319 -20.23 8.42 -6.17
N LEU A 320 -20.74 9.63 -5.93
CA LEU A 320 -21.02 10.16 -4.60
C LEU A 320 -22.25 9.53 -3.93
N SER A 321 -23.15 8.90 -4.70
CA SER A 321 -24.35 8.27 -4.14
C SER A 321 -24.05 7.06 -3.26
N SER A 322 -22.91 6.39 -3.51
CA SER A 322 -22.41 5.26 -2.72
C SER A 322 -21.95 5.65 -1.31
N ILE A 323 -21.60 6.92 -1.12
CA ILE A 323 -21.13 7.50 0.15
C ILE A 323 -22.35 7.90 0.98
N LYS A 324 -22.44 7.45 2.23
CA LYS A 324 -23.61 7.71 3.08
C LYS A 324 -23.53 9.08 3.75
N SER A 325 -22.33 9.53 4.10
CA SER A 325 -22.10 10.78 4.79
C SER A 325 -22.17 11.99 3.85
N VAL A 326 -23.11 12.89 4.13
CA VAL A 326 -23.22 14.20 3.45
C VAL A 326 -21.95 15.02 3.64
N ARG A 327 -21.31 14.92 4.80
CA ARG A 327 -20.06 15.62 5.11
C ARG A 327 -18.91 15.09 4.25
N VAL A 328 -18.76 13.77 4.12
CA VAL A 328 -17.72 13.16 3.26
C VAL A 328 -17.91 13.56 1.80
N ARG A 329 -19.15 13.57 1.29
CA ARG A 329 -19.43 14.06 -0.07
C ARG A 329 -18.94 15.50 -0.27
N GLY A 330 -19.23 16.39 0.67
CA GLY A 330 -18.76 17.77 0.64
C GLY A 330 -17.24 17.90 0.69
N LEU A 331 -16.58 17.08 1.52
CA LEU A 331 -15.11 17.04 1.62
C LEU A 331 -14.45 16.55 0.32
N LEU A 332 -14.99 15.51 -0.31
CA LEU A 332 -14.47 15.00 -1.58
C LEU A 332 -14.71 15.98 -2.74
N GLU A 333 -15.85 16.66 -2.76
CA GLU A 333 -16.07 17.77 -3.70
C GLU A 333 -15.07 18.90 -3.51
N LEU A 334 -14.72 19.22 -2.26
CA LEU A 334 -13.69 20.20 -1.94
C LEU A 334 -12.32 19.74 -2.45
N LEU A 335 -11.96 18.47 -2.18
CA LEU A 335 -10.74 17.85 -2.69
C LEU A 335 -10.64 17.95 -4.23
N ALA A 336 -11.71 17.57 -4.95
CA ALA A 336 -11.78 17.65 -6.40
C ALA A 336 -11.66 19.09 -6.95
N ARG A 337 -12.12 20.11 -6.21
CA ARG A 337 -11.98 21.51 -6.66
C ARG A 337 -10.56 22.05 -6.43
N HIS A 338 -9.95 21.69 -5.31
CA HIS A 338 -8.70 22.28 -4.85
C HIS A 338 -7.45 21.61 -5.43
N LEU A 339 -7.50 20.30 -5.72
CA LEU A 339 -6.35 19.57 -6.27
C LEU A 339 -6.31 19.55 -7.81
N VAL A 340 -7.36 19.99 -8.53
CA VAL A 340 -7.55 19.69 -9.97
C VAL A 340 -7.53 20.92 -10.92
N ARG A 341 -7.11 22.12 -10.50
CA ARG A 341 -7.14 23.32 -11.39
C ARG A 341 -5.88 23.51 -12.29
N PRO A 342 -5.98 24.28 -13.41
CA PRO A 342 -5.27 24.03 -14.67
C PRO A 342 -3.83 24.57 -14.67
N GLY A 343 -2.91 23.86 -14.04
CA GLY A 343 -1.46 24.13 -14.13
C GLY A 343 -0.76 23.37 -15.28
N LEU A 344 -1.45 22.43 -15.93
CA LEU A 344 -0.85 21.49 -16.90
C LEU A 344 -0.90 21.98 -18.35
N GLU A 345 -1.83 22.87 -18.71
CA GLU A 345 -2.03 23.31 -20.11
C GLU A 345 -0.77 23.89 -20.79
N PRO A 346 0.01 24.80 -20.16
CA PRO A 346 1.21 25.36 -20.81
C PRO A 346 2.29 24.30 -21.07
N HIS A 347 2.29 23.26 -20.26
CA HIS A 347 3.36 22.26 -20.20
C HIS A 347 3.08 21.10 -21.15
N VAL A 348 1.84 20.61 -21.17
CA VAL A 348 1.36 19.63 -22.15
C VAL A 348 1.41 20.21 -23.56
N ALA A 349 1.09 21.49 -23.74
CA ALA A 349 1.20 22.17 -25.04
C ALA A 349 2.63 22.19 -25.61
N ALA A 350 3.66 22.28 -24.75
CA ALA A 350 5.06 22.25 -25.17
C ALA A 350 5.53 20.84 -25.57
N ALA A 351 5.04 19.80 -24.90
CA ALA A 351 5.37 18.40 -25.20
C ALA A 351 4.61 17.81 -26.39
N ARG A 352 3.45 18.38 -26.70
CA ARG A 352 2.54 17.94 -27.75
C ARG A 352 3.18 17.75 -29.14
N PRO A 353 3.86 18.72 -29.76
CA PRO A 353 4.40 18.55 -31.13
C PRO A 353 5.49 17.47 -31.19
N LEU A 354 6.25 17.31 -30.11
CA LEU A 354 7.35 16.35 -30.02
C LEU A 354 6.83 14.93 -29.80
N LEU A 355 5.92 14.77 -28.85
CA LEU A 355 5.40 13.47 -28.46
C LEU A 355 4.23 13.03 -29.35
N LEU A 356 3.24 13.87 -29.64
CA LEU A 356 2.00 13.44 -30.30
C LEU A 356 1.97 13.65 -31.82
N GLY A 357 3.00 14.30 -32.40
CA GLY A 357 3.08 14.58 -33.84
C GLY A 357 3.45 13.38 -34.71
N SER A 358 2.75 12.26 -34.58
CA SER A 358 2.87 11.11 -35.48
C SER A 358 1.57 10.86 -36.22
N ALA A 359 1.65 10.74 -37.55
CA ALA A 359 0.48 10.50 -38.39
C ALA A 359 -0.21 9.18 -37.97
N PRO A 360 -1.56 9.15 -37.93
CA PRO A 360 -2.32 7.93 -37.72
C PRO A 360 -1.89 6.85 -38.73
N THR A 361 -1.28 5.75 -38.29
CA THR A 361 -1.37 4.53 -39.12
C THR A 361 -2.84 4.13 -39.14
N PRO A 362 -3.50 4.09 -40.31
CA PRO A 362 -4.90 3.70 -40.38
C PRO A 362 -5.01 2.25 -39.91
N ILE A 363 -5.63 2.07 -38.76
CA ILE A 363 -6.10 0.76 -38.33
C ILE A 363 -7.02 0.27 -39.45
N LYS A 364 -6.80 -0.96 -39.93
CA LYS A 364 -7.81 -1.67 -40.72
C LYS A 364 -9.04 -1.85 -39.83
N THR A 365 -9.90 -0.85 -39.76
CA THR A 365 -11.22 -0.99 -39.17
C THR A 365 -11.96 -2.03 -40.00
N ILE A 366 -12.16 -3.20 -39.41
CA ILE A 366 -13.24 -4.10 -39.84
C ILE A 366 -14.52 -3.26 -39.79
N PRO A 367 -15.34 -3.22 -40.85
CA PRO A 367 -16.51 -2.34 -40.89
C PRO A 367 -17.56 -2.87 -39.90
N VAL A 368 -17.52 -2.39 -38.66
CA VAL A 368 -18.63 -2.54 -37.72
C VAL A 368 -19.58 -1.38 -37.98
N ALA A 369 -20.82 -1.74 -38.31
CA ALA A 369 -21.91 -0.84 -38.68
C ALA A 369 -22.04 0.37 -37.72
N PRO A 370 -22.43 1.55 -38.21
CA PRO A 370 -22.62 2.72 -37.35
C PRO A 370 -23.84 2.53 -36.45
N LEU A 371 -23.62 2.44 -35.13
CA LEU A 371 -24.67 2.66 -34.13
C LEU A 371 -24.87 4.16 -33.92
N LYS A 372 -26.13 4.60 -34.09
CA LYS A 372 -26.60 5.98 -33.90
C LYS A 372 -26.68 6.32 -32.41
N ALA A 373 -25.97 7.37 -31.99
CA ALA A 373 -26.30 8.17 -30.82
C ALA A 373 -26.60 9.59 -31.32
N GLY A 374 -27.88 9.98 -31.35
CA GLY A 374 -28.32 11.30 -31.82
C GLY A 374 -28.14 11.60 -33.33
N GLU A 375 -28.29 12.87 -33.72
CA GLU A 375 -28.32 13.35 -35.12
C GLU A 375 -26.93 13.59 -35.77
N HIS A 376 -25.82 13.40 -35.06
CA HIS A 376 -24.47 13.63 -35.62
C HIS A 376 -23.54 12.42 -35.46
N VAL A 377 -23.00 11.95 -36.58
CA VAL A 377 -21.98 10.89 -36.64
C VAL A 377 -20.63 11.55 -36.33
N VAL A 378 -20.19 11.43 -35.08
CA VAL A 378 -18.84 11.85 -34.66
C VAL A 378 -17.89 10.66 -34.77
N SER A 379 -16.94 10.75 -35.70
CA SER A 379 -15.81 9.83 -35.79
C SER A 379 -14.80 10.20 -34.72
N ASN A 380 -14.78 9.47 -33.60
CA ASN A 380 -13.75 9.66 -32.58
C ASN A 380 -12.98 8.36 -32.23
N PRO A 381 -12.45 7.59 -33.21
CA PRO A 381 -11.31 6.75 -32.92
C PRO A 381 -10.09 7.66 -32.84
N VAL A 382 -9.58 7.92 -31.63
CA VAL A 382 -8.19 8.40 -31.51
C VAL A 382 -7.35 7.27 -32.11
N PRO A 383 -6.57 7.53 -33.17
CA PRO A 383 -5.72 6.50 -33.73
C PRO A 383 -4.81 6.01 -32.61
N LEU A 384 -4.89 4.70 -32.37
CA LEU A 384 -4.18 3.99 -31.33
C LEU A 384 -2.68 4.25 -31.46
N VAL A 385 -2.18 5.28 -30.79
CA VAL A 385 -0.76 5.52 -30.63
C VAL A 385 -0.50 5.35 -29.14
N ARG A 386 0.21 4.27 -28.81
CA ARG A 386 0.74 3.87 -27.49
C ARG A 386 -0.19 2.98 -26.67
N ASN A 387 0.24 1.72 -26.51
CA ASN A 387 -0.24 0.87 -25.42
C ASN A 387 0.51 1.27 -24.16
N LYS A 388 -0.21 1.63 -23.09
CA LYS A 388 0.40 1.75 -21.77
C LYS A 388 0.63 0.35 -21.21
N SER A 389 1.88 -0.08 -21.10
CA SER A 389 2.24 -1.20 -20.22
C SER A 389 2.58 -0.61 -18.86
N GLN A 390 1.74 -0.81 -17.85
CA GLN A 390 2.11 -0.43 -16.48
C GLN A 390 3.21 -1.37 -16.00
N ARG A 391 4.36 -0.80 -15.65
CA ARG A 391 5.53 -1.55 -15.17
C ARG A 391 5.94 -1.18 -13.75
N THR A 392 5.16 -0.33 -13.10
CA THR A 392 5.39 0.10 -11.73
C THR A 392 4.38 -0.52 -10.78
N VAL A 393 4.90 -1.09 -9.71
CA VAL A 393 4.12 -1.62 -8.60
C VAL A 393 4.46 -0.79 -7.38
N LEU A 394 3.44 -0.24 -6.74
CA LEU A 394 3.62 0.41 -5.46
C LEU A 394 3.85 -0.67 -4.40
N VAL A 395 5.07 -0.74 -3.88
CA VAL A 395 5.41 -1.67 -2.80
C VAL A 395 5.04 -1.03 -1.46
N ARG A 396 4.09 -1.63 -0.75
CA ARG A 396 3.74 -1.22 0.62
C ARG A 396 4.94 -1.46 1.54
N GLN A 397 5.60 -0.38 1.93
CA GLN A 397 6.70 -0.42 2.88
C GLN A 397 6.37 0.48 4.06
N GLU A 398 5.70 -0.07 5.07
CA GLU A 398 5.59 0.58 6.36
C GLU A 398 6.98 0.65 6.99
N SER A 399 7.39 1.81 7.54
CA SER A 399 8.53 1.85 8.45
C SER A 399 8.09 1.22 9.77
N VAL A 400 8.08 -0.10 9.78
CA VAL A 400 7.80 -0.86 10.99
C VAL A 400 9.07 -0.86 11.81
N ASP A 401 8.97 -0.44 13.08
CA ASP A 401 10.04 -0.68 14.06
C ASP A 401 10.14 -2.20 14.27
N ASP A 402 10.85 -2.87 13.38
CA ASP A 402 11.04 -4.31 13.38
C ASP A 402 12.36 -4.67 14.07
N VAL A 403 12.29 -5.61 14.99
CA VAL A 403 13.44 -6.17 15.70
C VAL A 403 13.43 -7.68 15.43
N PRO A 404 14.02 -8.13 14.31
CA PRO A 404 13.95 -9.52 13.87
C PRO A 404 14.83 -10.40 14.77
N VAL A 405 14.23 -10.97 15.81
CA VAL A 405 14.90 -11.87 16.77
C VAL A 405 14.20 -13.22 16.74
N VAL A 406 14.95 -14.27 16.46
CA VAL A 406 14.44 -15.64 16.50
C VAL A 406 14.02 -16.02 17.92
N ALA A 407 12.89 -16.70 18.04
CA ALA A 407 12.45 -17.29 19.29
C ALA A 407 13.39 -18.43 19.71
N THR A 408 13.70 -18.53 21.01
CA THR A 408 14.56 -19.60 21.54
C THR A 408 13.83 -20.50 22.52
N ASN A 409 14.15 -21.79 22.51
CA ASN A 409 13.68 -22.73 23.52
C ASN A 409 14.43 -22.51 24.86
N PRO A 410 14.01 -23.17 25.97
CA PRO A 410 14.71 -23.08 27.25
C PRO A 410 16.20 -23.48 27.26
N LYS A 411 16.69 -24.21 26.25
CA LYS A 411 18.13 -24.51 26.08
C LYS A 411 18.91 -23.41 25.34
N GLY A 412 18.22 -22.40 24.81
CA GLY A 412 18.80 -21.30 24.04
C GLY A 412 18.90 -21.58 22.54
N ASP A 413 18.39 -22.72 22.05
CA ASP A 413 18.38 -23.04 20.63
C ASP A 413 17.25 -22.30 19.92
N ALA A 414 17.50 -21.88 18.67
CA ALA A 414 16.47 -21.34 17.79
C ALA A 414 15.31 -22.35 17.61
N ALA A 415 14.08 -21.92 17.87
CA ALA A 415 12.91 -22.80 17.84
C ALA A 415 11.67 -22.13 17.23
N THR A 416 11.10 -22.76 16.21
CA THR A 416 9.77 -22.42 15.68
C THR A 416 8.66 -23.03 16.56
N SER A 417 7.42 -22.66 16.29
CA SER A 417 6.25 -23.19 17.02
C SER A 417 6.07 -24.68 16.67
N ALA A 418 5.41 -25.42 17.55
CA ALA A 418 5.25 -26.86 17.37
C ALA A 418 4.56 -27.22 16.04
N ASP A 419 3.57 -26.43 15.62
CA ASP A 419 2.84 -26.59 14.35
C ASP A 419 3.69 -26.31 13.09
N LYS A 420 4.74 -25.48 13.23
CA LYS A 420 5.67 -25.10 12.16
C LYS A 420 7.01 -25.84 12.24
N THR A 421 7.19 -26.72 13.23
CA THR A 421 8.42 -27.47 13.39
C THR A 421 8.40 -28.68 12.45
N ALA A 422 9.43 -28.82 11.62
CA ALA A 422 9.57 -29.98 10.76
C ALA A 422 9.79 -31.25 11.62
N THR A 423 8.90 -32.23 11.46
CA THR A 423 8.96 -33.54 12.11
C THR A 423 8.85 -34.65 11.05
N ASN A 424 9.21 -35.89 11.38
CA ASN A 424 9.13 -37.02 10.46
C ASN A 424 8.54 -38.27 11.14
N GLY A 425 7.20 -38.37 11.17
CA GLY A 425 6.47 -39.53 11.70
C GLY A 425 6.45 -39.66 13.23
N CYS A 426 7.31 -38.95 13.94
CA CYS A 426 7.32 -38.83 15.40
C CYS A 426 7.36 -37.35 15.79
N PRO A 427 6.88 -36.96 16.98
CA PRO A 427 6.86 -35.59 17.47
C PRO A 427 8.26 -35.10 17.88
N VAL A 428 9.27 -35.26 17.01
CA VAL A 428 10.66 -34.85 17.26
C VAL A 428 11.07 -33.84 16.21
N SER A 429 11.56 -32.69 16.68
CA SER A 429 12.13 -31.63 15.85
C SER A 429 13.32 -32.16 15.05
N MET A 430 13.23 -32.08 13.72
CA MET A 430 14.33 -32.46 12.82
C MET A 430 15.50 -31.46 12.86
N VAL A 431 15.33 -30.31 13.53
CA VAL A 431 16.35 -29.26 13.66
C VAL A 431 17.09 -29.38 14.98
N THR A 432 16.36 -29.48 16.10
CA THR A 432 16.92 -29.43 17.46
C THR A 432 16.96 -30.80 18.15
N GLY A 433 16.30 -31.83 17.60
CA GLY A 433 16.19 -33.15 18.24
C GLY A 433 15.26 -33.19 19.45
N GLU A 434 14.49 -32.13 19.68
CA GLU A 434 13.58 -31.99 20.80
C GLU A 434 12.24 -32.70 20.56
N GLU A 435 11.68 -33.36 21.58
CA GLU A 435 10.31 -33.86 21.54
C GLU A 435 9.30 -32.73 21.79
N LEU A 436 8.27 -32.65 20.93
CA LEU A 436 7.23 -31.63 20.88
C LEU A 436 5.85 -32.30 20.74
N LEU A 437 5.16 -32.52 21.86
CA LEU A 437 3.87 -33.19 21.87
C LEU A 437 2.76 -32.22 22.29
N THR A 438 1.94 -31.80 21.33
CA THR A 438 0.76 -30.97 21.56
C THR A 438 -0.50 -31.83 21.57
N LEU A 439 -1.31 -31.70 22.63
CA LEU A 439 -2.59 -32.38 22.78
C LEU A 439 -3.68 -31.36 23.14
N THR A 440 -4.81 -31.42 22.44
CA THR A 440 -5.99 -30.58 22.72
C THR A 440 -6.97 -31.37 23.56
N ASP A 441 -7.19 -30.96 24.81
CA ASP A 441 -8.07 -31.68 25.74
C ASP A 441 -9.52 -31.14 25.69
N GLY A 442 -9.73 -29.91 25.22
CA GLY A 442 -11.08 -29.37 25.04
C GLY A 442 -11.14 -27.99 24.42
N VAL A 443 -12.35 -27.46 24.28
CA VAL A 443 -12.60 -26.16 23.64
C VAL A 443 -13.64 -25.38 24.44
N LEU A 444 -13.36 -24.11 24.71
CA LEU A 444 -14.35 -23.11 25.10
C LEU A 444 -14.93 -22.50 23.85
N ASP A 445 -16.21 -22.76 23.60
CA ASP A 445 -16.94 -22.21 22.46
C ASP A 445 -17.44 -20.78 22.72
N GLY A 446 -17.71 -20.06 21.63
CA GLY A 446 -18.12 -18.66 21.66
C GLY A 446 -17.69 -17.92 20.40
N ILE A 447 -17.85 -16.59 20.41
CA ILE A 447 -17.44 -15.72 19.29
C ILE A 447 -15.91 -15.74 19.11
N LEU A 448 -15.16 -15.85 20.22
CA LEU A 448 -13.73 -16.12 20.23
C LEU A 448 -13.48 -17.53 20.83
N PRO A 449 -13.50 -18.59 20.00
CA PRO A 449 -13.23 -19.95 20.48
C PRO A 449 -11.82 -20.10 21.06
N PHE A 450 -11.68 -20.91 22.10
CA PHE A 450 -10.41 -21.15 22.76
C PHE A 450 -10.17 -22.63 22.97
N GLU A 451 -9.13 -23.16 22.33
CA GLU A 451 -8.68 -24.53 22.55
C GLU A 451 -7.83 -24.59 23.82
N TRP A 452 -8.21 -25.48 24.73
CA TRP A 452 -7.39 -25.87 25.86
C TRP A 452 -6.44 -26.98 25.42
N THR A 453 -5.19 -26.61 25.27
CA THR A 453 -4.09 -27.47 24.83
C THR A 453 -3.04 -27.57 25.91
N ARG A 454 -2.45 -28.76 26.01
CA ARG A 454 -1.23 -29.04 26.77
C ARG A 454 -0.11 -29.37 25.79
N LEU A 455 1.08 -28.90 26.10
CA LEU A 455 2.25 -29.10 25.25
C LEU A 455 3.40 -29.62 26.09
N TYR A 456 4.04 -30.70 25.64
CA TYR A 456 5.29 -31.17 26.20
C TYR A 456 6.46 -30.79 25.31
N ARG A 457 7.52 -30.28 25.95
CA ARG A 457 8.76 -29.87 25.30
C ARG A 457 9.95 -30.41 26.10
N THR A 458 10.82 -31.21 25.49
CA THR A 458 11.96 -31.81 26.23
C THR A 458 12.98 -30.79 26.76
N SER A 459 13.18 -29.65 26.10
CA SER A 459 14.04 -28.59 26.64
C SER A 459 13.43 -27.92 27.87
N ALA A 460 12.10 -28.01 28.05
CA ALA A 460 11.39 -27.43 29.18
C ALA A 460 11.31 -28.36 30.41
N VAL A 461 12.04 -29.48 30.45
CA VAL A 461 11.97 -30.48 31.55
C VAL A 461 12.33 -29.94 32.94
N GLU A 462 12.99 -28.78 33.04
CA GLU A 462 13.25 -28.10 34.31
C GLU A 462 12.23 -27.00 34.63
N VAL A 463 11.28 -26.77 33.72
CA VAL A 463 10.25 -25.72 33.82
C VAL A 463 8.93 -26.36 34.23
N ASP A 464 8.35 -25.84 35.31
CA ASP A 464 7.02 -26.24 35.80
C ASP A 464 6.12 -25.00 35.86
N VAL A 465 5.07 -25.01 35.05
CA VAL A 465 4.06 -23.93 35.00
C VAL A 465 2.72 -24.38 35.58
N GLY A 466 2.72 -25.42 36.43
CA GLY A 466 1.55 -25.92 37.14
C GLY A 466 0.91 -27.16 36.53
N LEU A 467 1.39 -27.63 35.37
CA LEU A 467 0.96 -28.89 34.74
C LEU A 467 2.03 -30.00 34.87
N GLY A 468 3.10 -29.78 35.63
CA GLY A 468 4.23 -30.71 35.72
C GLY A 468 5.42 -30.30 34.86
N PHE A 469 6.59 -30.81 35.22
CA PHE A 469 7.85 -30.52 34.53
C PHE A 469 7.80 -30.87 33.04
N GLY A 470 8.22 -29.94 32.17
CA GLY A 470 8.20 -30.11 30.72
C GLY A 470 6.85 -29.85 30.06
N TRP A 471 5.76 -29.79 30.84
CA TRP A 471 4.41 -29.54 30.35
C TRP A 471 4.01 -28.07 30.51
N SER A 472 3.47 -27.48 29.45
CA SER A 472 2.82 -26.17 29.43
C SER A 472 1.36 -26.28 28.97
N HIS A 473 0.65 -25.15 28.99
CA HIS A 473 -0.75 -25.07 28.56
C HIS A 473 -1.05 -23.74 27.86
N SER A 474 -2.16 -23.65 27.14
CA SER A 474 -2.51 -22.50 26.26
C SER A 474 -2.62 -21.13 26.96
N LEU A 475 -2.71 -21.10 28.29
CA LEU A 475 -2.74 -19.87 29.10
C LEU A 475 -1.39 -19.56 29.79
N ALA A 476 -0.34 -20.36 29.56
CA ALA A 476 0.99 -20.23 30.19
C ALA A 476 1.87 -19.11 29.59
N GLN A 477 1.23 -18.10 29.00
CA GLN A 477 1.85 -16.91 28.42
C GLN A 477 2.31 -15.97 29.55
N ARG A 478 3.52 -15.42 29.44
CA ARG A 478 4.11 -14.54 30.47
C ARG A 478 5.02 -13.47 29.86
N LEU A 479 5.02 -12.29 30.48
CA LEU A 479 5.96 -11.21 30.16
C LEU A 479 6.84 -10.94 31.37
N SER A 480 8.13 -10.74 31.14
CA SER A 480 9.07 -10.22 32.12
C SER A 480 9.64 -8.90 31.62
N VAL A 481 9.48 -7.84 32.40
CA VAL A 481 10.01 -6.51 32.06
C VAL A 481 11.26 -6.26 32.89
N SER A 482 12.36 -5.91 32.24
CA SER A 482 13.64 -5.60 32.89
C SER A 482 14.29 -4.41 32.20
N GLY A 483 14.29 -3.26 32.87
CA GLY A 483 14.77 -2.01 32.29
C GLY A 483 14.00 -1.67 31.02
N ASP A 484 14.72 -1.46 29.91
CA ASP A 484 14.15 -1.11 28.61
C ASP A 484 13.85 -2.35 27.73
N SER A 485 13.78 -3.55 28.30
CA SER A 485 13.50 -4.78 27.58
C SER A 485 12.32 -5.56 28.18
N VAL A 486 11.56 -6.19 27.29
CA VAL A 486 10.46 -7.10 27.61
C VAL A 486 10.79 -8.47 27.02
N VAL A 487 10.87 -9.48 27.88
CA VAL A 487 11.00 -10.88 27.46
C VAL A 487 9.61 -11.51 27.51
N TRP A 488 9.10 -11.87 26.34
CA TRP A 488 7.89 -12.66 26.22
C TRP A 488 8.24 -14.14 26.21
N THR A 489 7.58 -14.92 27.07
CA THR A 489 7.58 -16.37 26.97
C THR A 489 6.19 -16.85 26.58
N ASP A 490 6.13 -17.58 25.48
CA ASP A 490 4.88 -18.07 24.95
C ASP A 490 4.35 -19.32 25.67
N HIS A 491 3.15 -19.76 25.29
CA HIS A 491 2.52 -20.96 25.83
C HIS A 491 3.28 -22.26 25.52
N GLU A 492 4.28 -22.25 24.63
CA GLU A 492 5.15 -23.39 24.32
C GLU A 492 6.52 -23.32 25.04
N ASN A 493 6.68 -22.37 25.98
CA ASN A 493 7.92 -22.05 26.67
C ASN A 493 9.04 -21.47 25.79
N ARG A 494 8.72 -20.93 24.61
CA ARG A 494 9.71 -20.22 23.78
C ARG A 494 9.80 -18.76 24.20
N THR A 495 11.02 -18.21 24.18
CA THR A 495 11.29 -16.84 24.59
C THR A 495 11.64 -15.95 23.40
N VAL A 496 11.10 -14.74 23.40
CA VAL A 496 11.40 -13.66 22.44
C VAL A 496 11.62 -12.38 23.23
N SER A 497 12.70 -11.66 22.89
CA SER A 497 12.99 -10.36 23.51
C SER A 497 12.55 -9.22 22.61
N PHE A 498 11.85 -8.25 23.20
CA PHE A 498 11.48 -6.99 22.59
C PHE A 498 12.12 -5.83 23.37
N PRO A 499 12.39 -4.69 22.73
CA PRO A 499 12.49 -3.42 23.44
C PRO A 499 11.16 -3.07 24.10
N LEU A 500 11.19 -2.36 25.23
CA LEU A 500 9.98 -1.87 25.90
C LEU A 500 9.29 -0.81 25.01
N PRO A 501 8.00 -0.99 24.65
CA PRO A 501 7.25 0.02 23.92
C PRO A 501 7.19 1.35 24.67
N THR A 502 7.24 2.46 23.94
CA THR A 502 7.15 3.82 24.50
C THR A 502 6.12 4.64 23.74
N VAL A 503 5.77 5.82 24.24
CA VAL A 503 4.87 6.73 23.51
C VAL A 503 5.45 7.14 22.15
N ALA A 504 6.78 7.18 22.01
CA ALA A 504 7.46 7.46 20.74
C ALA A 504 7.50 6.24 19.81
N ARG A 505 7.46 5.01 20.37
CA ARG A 505 7.47 3.73 19.65
C ARG A 505 6.39 2.81 20.24
N PRO A 506 5.11 3.08 19.94
CA PRO A 506 4.00 2.41 20.62
C PRO A 506 3.77 0.99 20.14
N ALA A 507 4.33 0.61 18.98
CA ALA A 507 4.25 -0.72 18.40
C ALA A 507 5.65 -1.14 17.90
N ILE A 508 6.07 -2.35 18.27
CA ILE A 508 7.34 -2.94 17.84
C ILE A 508 7.02 -4.32 17.30
N THR A 509 7.47 -4.63 16.08
CA THR A 509 7.29 -5.95 15.48
C THR A 509 8.54 -6.80 15.61
N ASN A 510 8.34 -8.10 15.51
CA ASN A 510 9.40 -9.05 15.29
C ASN A 510 8.94 -10.02 14.19
N SER A 511 9.44 -9.76 12.98
CA SER A 511 9.12 -10.54 11.78
C SER A 511 9.54 -12.01 11.87
N LEU A 512 10.64 -12.33 12.56
CA LEU A 512 11.11 -13.72 12.72
C LEU A 512 10.29 -14.53 13.73
N ALA A 513 9.72 -13.85 14.73
CA ALA A 513 8.82 -14.45 15.71
C ALA A 513 7.33 -14.41 15.28
N GLU A 514 7.01 -13.73 14.17
CA GLU A 514 5.65 -13.42 13.72
C GLU A 514 4.78 -12.83 14.84
N ALA A 515 5.36 -11.92 15.61
CA ALA A 515 4.74 -11.34 16.79
C ALA A 515 5.00 -9.82 16.86
N ALA A 516 4.14 -9.11 17.57
CA ALA A 516 4.28 -7.68 17.81
C ALA A 516 3.88 -7.33 19.24
N ILE A 517 4.51 -6.31 19.82
CA ILE A 517 4.19 -5.80 21.15
C ILE A 517 3.81 -4.33 21.09
N TYR A 518 2.80 -3.94 21.87
CA TYR A 518 2.23 -2.60 21.88
C TYR A 518 1.93 -2.09 23.29
N LEU A 519 1.85 -0.77 23.42
CA LEU A 519 1.17 -0.14 24.55
C LEU A 519 -0.35 -0.33 24.43
N GLY A 520 -0.98 -0.82 25.50
CA GLY A 520 -2.42 -1.00 25.59
C GLY A 520 -3.18 0.31 25.82
N ALA A 521 -4.51 0.19 26.03
CA ALA A 521 -5.35 1.35 26.28
C ALA A 521 -5.11 1.97 27.66
N SER A 522 -4.61 1.16 28.60
CA SER A 522 -4.19 1.61 29.93
C SER A 522 -2.66 1.75 29.98
N PRO A 523 -2.10 2.73 30.73
CA PRO A 523 -0.65 2.96 30.77
C PRO A 523 0.19 1.78 31.30
N ASP A 524 -0.43 0.88 32.06
CA ASP A 524 0.14 -0.32 32.65
C ASP A 524 -0.12 -1.60 31.83
N GLU A 525 -0.84 -1.47 30.72
CA GLU A 525 -1.20 -2.59 29.86
C GLU A 525 -0.20 -2.74 28.71
N LEU A 526 0.39 -3.92 28.59
CA LEU A 526 1.14 -4.34 27.42
C LEU A 526 0.31 -5.36 26.64
N VAL A 527 0.18 -5.15 25.34
CA VAL A 527 -0.56 -6.05 24.46
C VAL A 527 0.43 -6.70 23.52
N LEU A 528 0.38 -8.03 23.39
CA LEU A 528 1.20 -8.78 22.46
C LEU A 528 0.30 -9.46 21.44
N ALA A 529 0.52 -9.25 20.15
CA ALA A 529 -0.15 -10.04 19.14
C ALA A 529 0.74 -11.15 18.60
N GLN A 530 0.11 -12.29 18.39
CA GLN A 530 0.65 -13.41 17.65
C GLN A 530 -0.49 -14.03 16.85
N ALA A 531 -0.25 -14.26 15.56
CA ALA A 531 -1.29 -14.70 14.62
C ALA A 531 -2.54 -13.79 14.70
N SER A 532 -3.72 -14.36 14.97
CA SER A 532 -5.00 -13.64 15.05
C SER A 532 -5.42 -13.26 16.47
N ARG A 533 -4.53 -13.42 17.46
CA ARG A 533 -4.84 -13.21 18.88
C ARG A 533 -4.00 -12.09 19.49
N PHE A 534 -4.62 -11.36 20.39
CA PHE A 534 -4.01 -10.33 21.21
C PHE A 534 -4.02 -10.78 22.67
N TYR A 535 -2.85 -10.83 23.29
CA TYR A 535 -2.64 -11.22 24.67
C TYR A 535 -2.39 -9.96 25.49
N HIS A 536 -3.26 -9.70 26.46
CA HIS A 536 -3.20 -8.50 27.28
C HIS A 536 -2.54 -8.82 28.62
N PHE A 537 -1.52 -8.05 28.96
CA PHE A 537 -0.74 -8.22 30.18
C PHE A 537 -0.79 -6.96 31.03
N ARG A 538 -0.85 -7.16 32.35
CA ARG A 538 -0.60 -6.12 33.37
C ARG A 538 0.39 -6.65 34.36
N ASP A 539 1.42 -5.86 34.68
CA ASP A 539 2.52 -6.25 35.57
C ASP A 539 3.16 -7.61 35.17
N GLY A 540 3.27 -7.88 33.87
CA GLY A 540 3.83 -9.12 33.33
C GLY A 540 2.87 -10.32 33.28
N VAL A 541 1.65 -10.18 33.81
CA VAL A 541 0.68 -11.25 33.99
C VAL A 541 -0.45 -11.16 32.96
N LEU A 542 -0.79 -12.28 32.31
CA LEU A 542 -1.90 -12.34 31.35
C LEU A 542 -3.26 -12.11 32.05
N VAL A 543 -4.03 -11.13 31.55
CA VAL A 543 -5.35 -10.71 32.09
C VAL A 543 -6.51 -10.93 31.12
N SER A 544 -6.28 -10.86 29.81
CA SER A 544 -7.29 -11.18 28.80
C SER A 544 -6.67 -11.60 27.47
N ILE A 545 -7.47 -12.25 26.63
CA ILE A 545 -7.14 -12.57 25.25
C ILE A 545 -8.24 -11.97 24.37
N SER A 546 -7.88 -11.28 23.29
CA SER A 546 -8.84 -10.73 22.33
C SER A 546 -8.49 -11.08 20.89
N ASP A 547 -9.41 -10.77 19.98
CA ASP A 547 -9.20 -10.77 18.54
C ASP A 547 -9.24 -9.35 17.95
N ALA A 548 -9.15 -9.24 16.63
CA ALA A 548 -9.17 -7.96 15.91
C ALA A 548 -10.50 -7.19 16.03
N TYR A 549 -11.57 -7.84 16.50
CA TYR A 549 -12.89 -7.25 16.69
C TYR A 549 -13.18 -6.91 18.17
N ASP A 550 -12.17 -7.03 19.04
CA ASP A 550 -12.27 -6.84 20.50
C ASP A 550 -13.23 -7.82 21.20
N ASN A 551 -13.46 -9.00 20.62
CA ASN A 551 -14.09 -10.10 21.36
C ASN A 551 -13.10 -10.57 22.42
N ARG A 552 -13.48 -10.59 23.70
CA ARG A 552 -12.54 -10.81 24.83
C ARG A 552 -12.86 -12.05 25.65
N LEU A 553 -11.84 -12.88 25.85
CA LEU A 553 -11.77 -13.86 26.93
C LEU A 553 -11.11 -13.21 28.14
N ARG A 554 -11.78 -13.23 29.29
CA ARG A 554 -11.32 -12.61 30.54
C ARG A 554 -10.76 -13.65 31.48
N ILE A 555 -9.62 -13.36 32.08
CA ILE A 555 -8.95 -14.25 33.03
C ILE A 555 -9.22 -13.75 34.44
N ALA A 556 -9.86 -14.59 35.25
CA ALA A 556 -9.98 -14.35 36.68
C ALA A 556 -8.96 -15.21 37.44
N ARG A 557 -8.34 -14.63 38.46
CA ARG A 557 -7.34 -15.29 39.29
C ARG A 557 -7.84 -15.50 40.71
N ASP A 558 -7.34 -16.55 41.35
CA ASP A 558 -7.58 -16.79 42.78
C ASP A 558 -6.71 -15.87 43.66
N VAL A 559 -6.89 -15.97 44.97
CA VAL A 559 -6.14 -15.18 45.96
C VAL A 559 -4.64 -15.47 45.98
N LEU A 560 -4.20 -16.59 45.39
CA LEU A 560 -2.80 -16.96 45.23
C LEU A 560 -2.23 -16.51 43.87
N GLY A 561 -3.02 -15.79 43.08
CA GLY A 561 -2.62 -15.29 41.76
C GLY A 561 -2.66 -16.33 40.65
N ARG A 562 -3.18 -17.54 40.88
CA ARG A 562 -3.30 -18.59 39.85
C ARG A 562 -4.54 -18.36 39.01
N ILE A 563 -4.53 -18.80 37.75
CA ILE A 563 -5.70 -18.66 36.88
C ILE A 563 -6.81 -19.57 37.40
N ALA A 564 -7.90 -18.98 37.86
CA ALA A 564 -9.07 -19.72 38.34
C ALA A 564 -10.09 -19.92 37.21
N ARG A 565 -10.24 -18.94 36.32
CA ARG A 565 -11.27 -18.98 35.27
C ARG A 565 -10.85 -18.25 34.00
N LEU A 566 -11.25 -18.81 32.86
CA LEU A 566 -11.27 -18.16 31.55
C LEU A 566 -12.73 -17.99 31.12
N ASP A 567 -13.25 -16.77 31.16
CA ASP A 567 -14.64 -16.42 30.87
C ASP A 567 -14.78 -15.81 29.48
N ASN A 568 -15.74 -16.29 28.68
CA ASN A 568 -16.01 -15.75 27.34
C ASN A 568 -16.96 -14.54 27.33
N GLY A 569 -17.44 -14.10 28.50
CA GLY A 569 -18.29 -12.92 28.68
C GLY A 569 -19.75 -13.13 28.29
N VAL A 570 -20.13 -14.31 27.81
CA VAL A 570 -21.51 -14.68 27.45
C VAL A 570 -22.00 -15.89 28.26
N GLY A 571 -21.53 -16.01 29.50
CA GLY A 571 -22.00 -16.99 30.47
C GLY A 571 -21.44 -18.41 30.27
N ARG A 572 -20.29 -18.57 29.61
CA ARG A 572 -19.54 -19.83 29.53
C ARG A 572 -18.08 -19.60 29.91
N SER A 573 -17.46 -20.58 30.55
CA SER A 573 -16.07 -20.46 30.97
C SER A 573 -15.38 -21.81 31.16
N LEU A 574 -14.06 -21.79 31.13
CA LEU A 574 -13.22 -22.86 31.68
C LEU A 574 -12.85 -22.49 33.11
N PHE A 575 -13.09 -23.40 34.05
CA PHE A 575 -12.72 -23.27 35.45
C PHE A 575 -11.58 -24.25 35.77
N LEU A 576 -10.48 -23.73 36.30
CA LEU A 576 -9.26 -24.49 36.55
C LEU A 576 -9.20 -24.84 38.04
N ARG A 577 -9.10 -26.13 38.35
CA ARG A 577 -8.97 -26.63 39.73
C ARG A 577 -7.54 -27.01 40.03
N TYR A 578 -7.12 -26.73 41.26
CA TYR A 578 -5.76 -26.97 41.70
C TYR A 578 -5.72 -27.73 43.03
N GLU A 579 -4.71 -28.59 43.17
CA GLU A 579 -4.35 -29.27 44.40
C GLU A 579 -2.83 -29.20 44.58
N LEU A 580 -2.35 -28.88 45.78
CA LEU A 580 -0.92 -28.72 46.09
C LEU A 580 -0.15 -27.82 45.09
N GLY A 581 -0.81 -26.80 44.54
CA GLY A 581 -0.21 -25.87 43.57
C GLY A 581 -0.22 -26.35 42.11
N ARG A 582 -0.68 -27.58 41.82
CA ARG A 582 -0.77 -28.15 40.47
C ARG A 582 -2.20 -28.18 39.97
N MET A 583 -2.40 -28.02 38.67
CA MET A 583 -3.72 -28.07 38.06
C MET A 583 -4.18 -29.52 37.99
N VAL A 584 -5.29 -29.86 38.64
CA VAL A 584 -5.81 -31.23 38.68
C VAL A 584 -6.99 -31.45 37.75
N ALA A 585 -7.64 -30.38 37.28
CA ALA A 585 -8.71 -30.50 36.30
C ALA A 585 -9.05 -29.15 35.65
N VAL A 586 -9.69 -29.26 34.47
CA VAL A 586 -10.38 -28.15 33.81
C VAL A 586 -11.84 -28.54 33.65
N ASP A 587 -12.73 -27.68 34.12
CA ASP A 587 -14.18 -27.87 34.06
C ASP A 587 -14.81 -26.82 33.13
N TYR A 588 -15.69 -27.24 32.24
CA TYR A 588 -16.53 -26.35 31.46
C TYR A 588 -17.74 -25.93 32.30
N GLN A 589 -17.90 -24.63 32.54
CA GLN A 589 -18.98 -24.07 33.35
C GLN A 589 -19.87 -23.13 32.56
N VAL A 590 -21.16 -23.15 32.87
CA VAL A 590 -22.18 -22.25 32.34
C VAL A 590 -22.85 -21.46 33.44
N GLN A 591 -23.19 -20.21 33.17
CA GLN A 591 -24.04 -19.42 34.06
C GLN A 591 -25.50 -19.85 33.90
N ARG A 592 -26.13 -20.27 35.00
CA ARG A 592 -27.57 -20.54 35.05
C ARG A 592 -28.17 -19.92 36.29
N ALA A 593 -29.38 -19.39 36.15
CA ALA A 593 -30.21 -18.97 37.28
C ALA A 593 -31.15 -20.11 37.67
N LYS A 594 -31.32 -20.36 38.97
CA LYS A 594 -32.39 -21.23 39.49
C LYS A 594 -33.62 -20.36 39.78
N GLY A 595 -34.44 -20.13 38.76
CA GLY A 595 -35.64 -19.28 38.89
C GLY A 595 -35.29 -17.78 38.93
N TYR A 596 -35.63 -17.10 40.03
CA TYR A 596 -35.39 -15.65 40.22
C TYR A 596 -34.08 -15.32 40.95
N GLU A 597 -33.24 -16.33 41.22
CA GLU A 597 -31.94 -16.16 41.86
C GLU A 597 -30.88 -15.59 40.87
N PRO A 598 -29.78 -15.00 41.36
CA PRO A 598 -28.66 -14.59 40.51
C PRO A 598 -28.10 -15.73 39.68
N TYR A 599 -27.49 -15.40 38.53
CA TYR A 599 -26.77 -16.40 37.73
C TYR A 599 -25.56 -16.92 38.50
N GLU A 600 -25.51 -18.24 38.69
CA GLU A 600 -24.39 -18.94 39.29
C GLU A 600 -23.67 -19.79 38.24
N TRP A 601 -22.36 -19.96 38.42
CA TRP A 601 -21.56 -20.84 37.59
C TRP A 601 -21.80 -22.30 37.99
N ILE A 602 -22.25 -23.11 37.04
CA ILE A 602 -22.50 -24.54 37.22
C ILE A 602 -21.58 -25.30 36.28
N THR A 603 -20.85 -26.29 36.81
CA THR A 603 -20.08 -27.23 35.99
C THR A 603 -21.02 -28.10 35.18
N GLU A 604 -20.88 -28.05 33.86
CA GLU A 604 -21.64 -28.86 32.91
C GLU A 604 -20.83 -30.09 32.48
N GLN A 605 -19.51 -29.95 32.33
CA GLN A 605 -18.63 -31.02 31.89
C GLN A 605 -17.26 -30.90 32.57
N ASN A 606 -16.69 -32.02 33.02
CA ASN A 606 -15.26 -32.11 33.28
C ASN A 606 -14.55 -32.31 31.93
N VAL A 607 -13.72 -31.36 31.52
CA VAL A 607 -13.02 -31.40 30.22
C VAL A 607 -11.89 -32.42 30.30
N VAL A 608 -11.10 -32.36 31.38
CA VAL A 608 -9.91 -33.20 31.59
C VAL A 608 -9.55 -33.22 33.07
N SER A 609 -8.92 -34.32 33.52
CA SER A 609 -8.44 -34.49 34.90
C SER A 609 -7.02 -35.03 34.92
N TYR A 610 -6.13 -34.32 35.60
CA TYR A 610 -4.70 -34.62 35.62
C TYR A 610 -4.28 -35.36 36.89
N ALA A 611 -3.46 -36.41 36.74
CA ALA A 611 -2.83 -37.10 37.86
C ALA A 611 -1.31 -36.98 37.80
N TYR A 612 -0.70 -36.91 38.98
CA TYR A 612 0.74 -36.71 39.15
C TYR A 612 1.33 -37.81 40.02
N ASP A 613 2.60 -38.13 39.78
CA ASP A 613 3.38 -38.93 40.72
C ASP A 613 3.93 -38.09 41.90
N ASP A 614 4.58 -38.74 42.86
CA ASP A 614 5.16 -38.07 44.03
C ASP A 614 6.25 -37.05 43.67
N ALA A 615 6.85 -37.16 42.47
CA ALA A 615 7.82 -36.20 41.95
C ALA A 615 7.17 -35.02 41.21
N GLY A 616 5.83 -34.98 41.13
CA GLY A 616 5.08 -33.93 40.46
C GLY A 616 5.09 -34.04 38.93
N ARG A 617 5.46 -35.19 38.37
CA ARG A 617 5.40 -35.44 36.93
C ARG A 617 3.99 -35.89 36.54
N LEU A 618 3.51 -35.39 35.41
CA LEU A 618 2.19 -35.70 34.88
C LEU A 618 2.16 -37.14 34.34
N VAL A 619 1.31 -37.99 34.92
CA VAL A 619 1.23 -39.42 34.56
C VAL A 619 -0.07 -39.80 33.85
N SER A 620 -1.14 -39.03 33.99
CA SER A 620 -2.39 -39.22 33.24
C SER A 620 -3.17 -37.92 33.02
N ALA A 621 -4.04 -37.91 32.02
CA ALA A 621 -5.01 -36.85 31.70
C ALA A 621 -6.34 -37.42 31.25
#